data_AF-A0A958HQA1-F1
#
_entry.id   AF-A0A958HQA1-F1
#
_cell.length_a   1.000
_cell.length_b   1.000
_cell.length_c   1.000
_cell.angle_alpha   90.00
_cell.angle_beta   90.00
_cell.angle_gamma   90.00
#
_symmetry.space_group_name_H-M   'P 1'
#
loop_
_entity.id
_entity.type
_entity.pdbx_description
1 polymer ?
#
loop_
_entity_poly.entity_id
_entity_poly.type
_entity_poly.pdbx_seq_one_letter_code
_entity_poly.pdbx_strand_id
1 'polypeptide(L)'
;MSFDLLGTLTHYPDEEALVFRFETQLELTSLCTNPASRAGDRYDITLFGDPRARDVRATIKDLRKLDKDGSPVYKKLKSGLVPVYKDPPPLAYLEKVRGKPRYTGYLWVTPQFVTDCLILVTSKSKPVYVSLHEIREHRQRRIRSLSIQTTDPAEE
;
A
#
# COMPACT_ATOMS: atom_id res chain seq x y z
N MET A 1 -11.83 25.78 -12.71
CA MET A 1 -11.15 25.72 -11.41
C MET A 1 -12.23 25.75 -10.35
N SER A 2 -12.54 24.61 -9.74
CA SER A 2 -13.46 24.51 -8.60
C SER A 2 -12.59 24.29 -7.36
N PHE A 3 -12.75 25.14 -6.35
CA PHE A 3 -12.14 24.97 -5.04
C PHE A 3 -13.16 24.26 -4.16
N ASP A 4 -13.00 22.96 -3.94
CA ASP A 4 -13.83 22.22 -2.98
C ASP A 4 -13.14 22.26 -1.61
N LEU A 5 -13.70 23.08 -0.73
CA LEU A 5 -13.31 23.23 0.67
C LEU A 5 -14.01 22.13 1.48
N LEU A 6 -13.51 20.90 1.42
CA LEU A 6 -13.93 19.81 2.30
C LEU A 6 -13.02 19.76 3.52
N GLY A 7 -13.17 20.76 4.39
CA GLY A 7 -12.79 20.63 5.78
C GLY A 7 -13.65 19.54 6.41
N THR A 8 -13.03 18.41 6.76
CA THR A 8 -13.62 17.47 7.70
C THR A 8 -13.96 18.26 8.97
N LEU A 9 -15.22 18.17 9.43
CA LEU A 9 -15.70 18.79 10.67
C LEU A 9 -14.97 18.18 11.88
N THR A 10 -13.73 18.60 12.13
CA THR A 10 -13.11 18.49 13.45
C THR A 10 -13.72 19.60 14.30
N HIS A 11 -14.55 19.21 15.27
CA HIS A 11 -15.05 20.08 16.33
C HIS A 11 -13.86 20.82 16.96
N TYR A 12 -13.80 22.14 16.73
CA TYR A 12 -12.78 23.09 17.18
C TYR A 12 -11.35 22.82 16.65
N PRO A 13 -10.89 23.56 15.63
CA PRO A 13 -9.48 23.54 15.27
C PRO A 13 -8.65 24.09 16.44
N ASP A 14 -7.61 23.36 16.81
CA ASP A 14 -6.51 23.82 17.68
C ASP A 14 -6.01 25.20 17.17
N GLU A 15 -5.74 26.17 18.05
CA GLU A 15 -5.24 27.48 17.63
C GLU A 15 -3.89 27.38 16.90
N GLU A 16 -3.17 26.28 17.11
CA GLU A 16 -1.92 25.92 16.40
C GLU A 16 -2.15 25.20 15.06
N ALA A 17 -3.41 25.00 14.63
CA ALA A 17 -3.71 24.34 13.38
C ALA A 17 -3.27 25.19 12.17
N LEU A 18 -2.56 24.56 11.24
CA LEU A 18 -2.17 25.21 9.99
C LEU A 18 -3.42 25.63 9.20
N VAL A 19 -3.45 26.89 8.78
CA VAL A 19 -4.51 27.46 7.92
C VAL A 19 -4.58 26.75 6.56
N PHE A 20 -3.44 26.25 6.08
CA PHE A 20 -3.36 25.47 4.84
C PHE A 20 -2.70 24.12 5.09
N ARG A 21 -3.31 23.07 4.52
CA ARG A 21 -2.71 21.75 4.43
C ARG A 21 -2.74 21.32 2.97
N PHE A 22 -1.59 20.91 2.46
CA PHE A 22 -1.46 20.32 1.13
C PHE A 22 -1.38 18.80 1.27
N GLU A 23 -2.18 18.10 0.48
CA GLU A 23 -2.21 16.63 0.44
C GLU A 23 -1.70 16.16 -0.90
N THR A 24 -0.78 15.20 -0.90
CA THR A 24 -0.27 14.59 -2.14
C THR A 24 -1.08 13.33 -2.43
N GLN A 25 -1.84 13.33 -3.51
CA GLN A 25 -2.63 12.17 -3.94
C GLN A 25 -2.25 11.77 -5.37
N LEU A 26 -2.15 10.46 -5.61
CA LEU A 26 -1.95 9.90 -6.95
C LEU A 26 -2.96 8.77 -7.17
N GLU A 27 -3.76 8.88 -8.22
CA GLU A 27 -4.66 7.81 -8.67
C GLU A 27 -4.05 7.09 -9.88
N LEU A 28 -3.89 5.78 -9.74
CA LEU A 28 -3.37 4.89 -10.77
C LEU A 28 -4.51 4.03 -11.28
N THR A 29 -4.85 4.18 -12.56
CA THR A 29 -5.73 3.26 -13.28
C THR A 29 -4.87 2.35 -14.15
N SER A 30 -4.98 1.04 -13.97
CA SER A 30 -4.26 0.06 -14.78
C SER A 30 -5.13 -1.13 -15.19
N LEU A 31 -4.68 -1.83 -16.23
CA LEU A 31 -5.23 -3.11 -16.66
C LEU A 31 -4.26 -4.22 -16.27
N CYS A 32 -4.79 -5.29 -15.70
CA CYS A 32 -4.01 -6.46 -15.32
C CYS A 32 -3.52 -7.18 -16.59
N THR A 33 -2.23 -7.46 -16.64
CA THR A 33 -1.60 -8.27 -17.70
C THR A 33 -1.18 -9.65 -17.18
N ASN A 34 -0.92 -9.77 -15.88
CA ASN A 34 -0.54 -11.02 -15.20
C ASN A 34 -1.23 -11.09 -13.82
N PRO A 35 -1.78 -12.26 -13.42
CA PRO A 35 -1.84 -13.53 -14.13
C PRO A 35 -2.88 -13.56 -15.26
N ALA A 36 -2.68 -14.44 -16.25
CA ALA A 36 -3.52 -14.54 -17.44
C ALA A 36 -5.02 -14.74 -17.12
N SER A 37 -5.34 -15.41 -15.99
CA SER A 37 -6.72 -15.62 -15.52
C SER A 37 -7.47 -14.33 -15.16
N ARG A 38 -6.77 -13.21 -15.01
CA ARG A 38 -7.32 -11.88 -14.72
C ARG A 38 -6.90 -10.83 -15.74
N ALA A 39 -6.35 -11.26 -16.88
CA ALA A 39 -5.94 -10.32 -17.92
C ALA A 39 -7.14 -9.44 -18.34
N GLY A 40 -6.94 -8.13 -18.33
CA GLY A 40 -7.97 -7.13 -18.61
C GLY A 40 -8.81 -6.68 -17.41
N ASP A 41 -8.69 -7.32 -16.23
CA ASP A 41 -9.28 -6.79 -15.00
C ASP A 41 -8.68 -5.40 -14.70
N ARG A 42 -9.52 -4.43 -14.35
CA ARG A 42 -9.11 -3.06 -14.02
C ARG A 42 -8.74 -2.93 -12.54
N TYR A 43 -7.64 -2.25 -12.25
CA TYR A 43 -7.23 -1.90 -10.89
C TYR A 43 -7.15 -0.37 -10.79
N ASP A 44 -7.85 0.19 -9.81
CA ASP A 44 -7.75 1.60 -9.47
C ASP A 44 -7.19 1.72 -8.06
N ILE A 45 -5.96 2.21 -7.99
CA ILE A 45 -5.20 2.33 -6.75
C ILE A 45 -5.00 3.82 -6.46
N THR A 46 -5.46 4.27 -5.30
CA THR A 46 -5.20 5.63 -4.84
C THR A 46 -4.12 5.60 -3.77
N LEU A 47 -3.08 6.39 -3.97
CA LEU A 47 -2.01 6.61 -3.01
C LEU A 47 -2.22 7.97 -2.34
N PHE A 48 -2.29 7.97 -1.01
CA PHE A 48 -2.33 9.16 -0.18
C PHE A 48 -0.97 9.35 0.49
N GLY A 49 -0.34 10.49 0.26
CA GLY A 49 0.89 10.91 0.90
C GLY A 49 0.59 11.40 2.31
N ASP A 50 0.85 10.56 3.31
CA ASP A 50 0.68 10.90 4.72
C ASP A 50 2.06 10.97 5.41
N PRO A 51 2.49 12.16 5.90
CA PRO A 51 3.71 12.29 6.69
C PRO A 51 3.76 11.39 7.94
N ARG A 52 2.59 10.96 8.43
CA ARG A 52 2.42 10.08 9.59
C ARG A 52 2.34 8.60 9.24
N ALA A 53 2.48 8.20 7.97
CA ALA A 53 2.55 6.81 7.55
C ALA A 53 3.81 6.11 8.12
N ARG A 54 3.79 5.85 9.44
CA ARG A 54 4.84 5.21 10.22
C ARG A 54 4.81 3.70 10.09
N ASP A 55 3.70 3.10 9.67
CA ASP A 55 3.59 1.64 9.47
C ASP A 55 4.52 1.13 8.35
N VAL A 56 4.98 2.02 7.45
CA VAL A 56 6.04 1.71 6.47
C VAL A 56 7.44 1.63 7.13
N ARG A 57 7.59 2.08 8.38
CA ARG A 57 8.83 2.03 9.16
C ARG A 57 8.88 0.89 10.18
N ALA A 58 7.90 -0.02 10.17
CA ALA A 58 7.92 -1.19 11.04
C ALA A 58 9.19 -2.02 10.79
N THR A 59 9.92 -2.35 11.86
CA THR A 59 11.14 -3.14 11.78
C THR A 59 10.84 -4.62 11.94
N ILE A 60 11.76 -5.49 11.49
CA ILE A 60 11.67 -6.93 11.72
C ILE A 60 11.54 -7.25 13.23
N LYS A 61 12.13 -6.42 14.10
CA LYS A 61 12.03 -6.59 15.55
C LYS A 61 10.59 -6.41 16.04
N ASP A 62 9.85 -5.46 15.47
CA ASP A 62 8.45 -5.18 15.84
C ASP A 62 7.51 -6.31 15.43
N LEU A 63 7.91 -7.10 14.42
CA LEU A 63 7.19 -8.29 13.99
C LEU A 63 7.49 -9.54 14.83
N ARG A 64 8.35 -9.47 15.86
CA ARG A 64 8.62 -10.66 16.69
C ARG A 64 7.35 -11.15 17.34
N LYS A 65 7.11 -12.46 17.24
CA LYS A 65 6.02 -13.11 17.96
C LYS A 65 6.38 -13.15 19.43
N LEU A 66 5.52 -12.58 20.27
CA LEU A 66 5.63 -12.64 21.72
C LEU A 66 4.63 -13.68 22.26
N ASP A 67 4.98 -14.34 23.36
CA ASP A 67 4.07 -15.21 24.12
C ASP A 67 3.13 -14.39 25.02
N LYS A 68 2.37 -15.08 25.89
CA LYS A 68 1.39 -14.43 26.78
C LYS A 68 2.05 -13.53 27.82
N ASP A 69 3.32 -13.77 28.14
CA ASP A 69 4.09 -13.05 29.15
C ASP A 69 4.95 -11.93 28.51
N GLY A 70 4.84 -11.74 27.19
CA GLY A 70 5.57 -10.71 26.44
C GLY A 70 6.98 -11.11 26.01
N SER A 71 7.36 -12.38 26.17
CA SER A 71 8.69 -12.87 25.80
C SER A 71 8.75 -13.34 24.34
N PRO A 72 9.88 -13.15 23.61
CA PRO A 72 9.98 -13.58 22.22
C PRO A 72 9.89 -15.09 22.06
N VAL A 73 9.08 -15.54 21.11
CA VAL A 73 8.91 -16.96 20.77
C VAL A 73 10.03 -17.40 19.84
N TYR A 74 10.63 -18.54 20.14
CA TYR A 74 11.66 -19.18 19.31
C TYR A 74 11.20 -20.56 18.84
N LYS A 75 11.57 -20.92 17.61
CA LYS A 75 11.38 -22.25 17.05
C LYS A 75 12.72 -22.98 17.04
N LYS A 76 12.72 -24.23 17.52
CA LYS A 76 13.90 -25.11 17.46
C LYS A 76 14.04 -25.71 16.05
N LEU A 77 15.19 -25.48 15.44
CA LEU A 77 15.66 -26.13 14.21
C LEU A 77 16.89 -26.97 14.52
N LYS A 78 17.33 -27.81 13.56
CA LYS A 78 18.57 -28.60 13.71
C LYS A 78 19.82 -27.73 13.96
N SER A 79 19.81 -26.51 13.44
CA SER A 79 20.89 -25.51 13.57
C SER A 79 20.79 -24.62 14.82
N GLY A 80 19.75 -24.78 15.66
CA GLY A 80 19.56 -23.97 16.86
C GLY A 80 18.19 -23.31 16.97
N LEU A 81 18.07 -22.32 17.86
CA LEU A 81 16.84 -21.55 18.09
C LEU A 81 16.77 -20.36 17.14
N VAL A 82 15.64 -20.22 16.43
CA VAL A 82 15.39 -19.09 15.52
C VAL A 82 14.13 -18.34 15.98
N PRO A 83 14.16 -17.00 16.07
CA PRO A 83 13.00 -16.22 16.46
C PRO A 83 11.84 -16.40 15.46
N VAL A 84 10.63 -16.49 15.99
CA VAL A 84 9.40 -16.57 15.21
C VAL A 84 8.86 -15.16 15.03
N TYR A 85 8.49 -14.81 13.80
CA TYR A 85 7.90 -13.53 13.46
C TYR A 85 6.43 -13.70 13.08
N LYS A 86 5.63 -12.67 13.35
CA LYS A 86 4.28 -12.50 12.82
C LYS A 86 4.38 -11.99 11.39
N ASP A 87 3.35 -12.27 10.59
CA ASP A 87 3.25 -11.64 9.28
C ASP A 87 3.12 -10.12 9.42
N PRO A 88 3.73 -9.34 8.50
CA PRO A 88 3.55 -7.90 8.51
C PRO A 88 2.08 -7.56 8.27
N PRO A 89 1.58 -6.45 8.86
CA PRO A 89 0.27 -5.95 8.52
C PRO A 89 0.19 -5.66 7.01
N PRO A 90 -1.00 -5.78 6.40
CA PRO A 90 -1.16 -5.44 4.99
C PRO A 90 -0.96 -3.94 4.77
N LEU A 91 -0.42 -3.57 3.60
CA LEU A 91 -0.31 -2.17 3.20
C LEU A 91 -1.69 -1.53 2.97
N ALA A 92 -2.61 -2.32 2.43
CA ALA A 92 -4.00 -1.93 2.19
C ALA A 92 -4.85 -3.16 1.84
N TYR A 93 -6.14 -2.94 1.63
CA TYR A 93 -7.08 -3.94 1.14
C TYR A 93 -7.50 -3.62 -0.30
N LEU A 94 -7.72 -4.68 -1.08
CA LEU A 94 -8.36 -4.60 -2.39
C LEU A 94 -9.82 -4.99 -2.28
N GLU A 95 -10.68 -4.07 -2.69
CA GLU A 95 -12.12 -4.28 -2.75
C GLU A 95 -12.53 -4.59 -4.19
N LYS A 96 -13.29 -5.68 -4.36
CA LYS A 96 -13.86 -6.01 -5.67
C LYS A 96 -15.14 -5.21 -5.87
N VAL A 97 -15.19 -4.42 -6.94
CA VAL A 97 -16.43 -3.75 -7.34
C VAL A 97 -17.43 -4.80 -7.83
N ARG A 98 -18.60 -4.86 -7.19
CA ARG A 98 -19.61 -5.88 -7.49
C ARG A 98 -20.06 -5.82 -8.95
N GLY A 99 -20.08 -6.97 -9.61
CA GLY A 99 -20.55 -7.11 -11.00
C GLY A 99 -19.59 -6.56 -12.06
N LYS A 100 -18.40 -6.08 -11.67
CA LYS A 100 -17.40 -5.55 -12.60
C LYS A 100 -16.07 -6.28 -12.44
N PRO A 101 -15.29 -6.48 -13.52
CA PRO A 101 -13.90 -6.93 -13.47
C PRO A 101 -13.01 -5.76 -13.01
N ARG A 102 -13.28 -5.23 -11.82
CA ARG A 102 -12.66 -4.01 -11.30
C ARG A 102 -12.36 -4.15 -9.82
N TYR A 103 -11.17 -3.71 -9.40
CA TYR A 103 -10.72 -3.69 -8.02
C TYR A 103 -10.26 -2.29 -7.63
N THR A 104 -10.55 -1.89 -6.40
CA THR A 104 -10.18 -0.59 -5.84
C THR A 104 -9.32 -0.79 -4.59
N GLY A 105 -8.28 0.03 -4.44
CA GLY A 105 -7.41 0.01 -3.27
C GLY A 105 -6.98 1.42 -2.86
N TYR A 106 -6.83 1.62 -1.56
CA TYR A 106 -6.45 2.90 -0.96
C TYR A 106 -5.25 2.66 -0.04
N LEU A 107 -4.11 3.30 -0.33
CA LEU A 107 -2.88 3.15 0.44
C LEU A 107 -2.47 4.49 1.03
N TRP A 108 -2.10 4.48 2.30
CA TRP A 108 -1.42 5.59 2.96
C TRP A 108 0.07 5.30 3.00
N VAL A 109 0.84 6.10 2.29
CA VAL A 109 2.27 5.91 2.07
C VAL A 109 3.00 7.22 2.34
N THR A 110 4.34 7.18 2.37
CA THR A 110 5.11 8.39 2.57
C THR A 110 4.91 9.35 1.38
N PRO A 111 4.87 10.68 1.59
CA PRO A 111 4.75 11.65 0.50
C PRO A 111 5.86 11.54 -0.55
N GLN A 112 7.07 11.14 -0.12
CA GLN A 112 8.20 10.87 -1.02
C GLN A 112 7.85 9.76 -2.02
N PHE A 113 7.29 8.64 -1.53
CA PHE A 113 6.92 7.53 -2.40
C PHE A 113 5.88 7.94 -3.45
N VAL A 114 4.88 8.75 -3.08
CA VAL A 114 3.88 9.27 -4.04
C VAL A 114 4.54 10.15 -5.09
N THR A 115 5.48 11.01 -4.68
CA THR A 115 6.25 11.87 -5.59
C THR A 115 7.10 11.05 -6.56
N ASP A 116 7.80 10.03 -6.08
CA ASP A 116 8.62 9.14 -6.91
C ASP A 116 7.75 8.40 -7.94
N CYS A 117 6.58 7.91 -7.51
CA CYS A 117 5.59 7.31 -8.40
C CYS A 117 5.11 8.29 -9.48
N LEU A 118 4.81 9.53 -9.10
CA LEU A 118 4.38 10.57 -10.04
C LEU A 118 5.45 10.88 -11.09
N ILE A 119 6.72 10.95 -10.69
CA ILE A 119 7.85 11.16 -11.61
C ILE A 119 7.94 10.00 -12.62
N LEU A 120 7.83 8.76 -12.15
CA LEU A 120 7.86 7.59 -13.04
C LEU A 120 6.70 7.60 -14.04
N VAL A 121 5.47 7.82 -13.57
CA VAL A 121 4.26 7.81 -14.42
C VAL A 121 4.25 8.95 -15.43
N THR A 122 4.87 10.08 -15.11
CA THR A 122 4.99 11.23 -16.03
C THR A 122 6.18 11.14 -16.97
N SER A 123 7.13 10.22 -16.74
CA SER A 123 8.24 9.98 -17.64
C SER A 123 7.74 9.31 -18.94
N LYS A 124 7.89 10.00 -20.08
CA LYS A 124 7.32 9.55 -21.36
C LYS A 124 8.16 8.51 -22.10
N SER A 125 9.32 8.12 -21.59
CA SER A 125 10.32 7.37 -22.34
C SER A 125 10.14 5.85 -22.29
N LYS A 126 9.40 5.32 -21.32
CA LYS A 126 9.19 3.87 -21.15
C LYS A 126 7.77 3.58 -20.66
N PRO A 127 7.20 2.40 -21.01
CA PRO A 127 5.99 1.93 -20.36
C PRO A 127 6.23 1.79 -18.85
N VAL A 128 5.20 2.09 -18.08
CA VAL A 128 5.21 1.98 -16.61
C VAL A 128 4.28 0.85 -16.21
N TYR A 129 4.80 -0.08 -15.42
CA TYR A 129 4.11 -1.24 -14.89
C TYR A 129 3.91 -1.08 -13.40
N VAL A 130 2.76 -1.55 -12.93
CA VAL A 130 2.45 -1.65 -11.50
C VAL A 130 2.50 -3.11 -11.12
N SER A 131 3.45 -3.49 -10.27
CA SER A 131 3.47 -4.81 -9.66
C SER A 131 2.73 -4.74 -8.34
N LEU A 132 1.67 -5.55 -8.22
CA LEU A 132 0.86 -5.64 -7.02
C LEU A 132 0.87 -7.08 -6.52
N HIS A 133 1.47 -7.28 -5.34
CA HIS A 133 1.44 -8.57 -4.68
C HIS A 133 0.27 -8.60 -3.68
N GLU A 134 -0.71 -9.45 -3.98
CA GLU A 134 -1.86 -9.66 -3.12
C GLU A 134 -1.83 -11.02 -2.42
N ILE A 135 -2.31 -11.04 -1.18
CA ILE A 135 -2.65 -12.26 -0.46
C ILE A 135 -4.17 -12.30 -0.33
N ARG A 136 -4.76 -13.42 -0.75
CA ARG A 136 -6.18 -13.69 -0.51
C ARG A 136 -6.32 -14.54 0.74
N GLU A 137 -6.94 -13.98 1.77
CA GLU A 137 -7.31 -14.70 2.99
C GLU A 137 -8.82 -14.57 3.18
N HIS A 138 -9.52 -15.71 3.19
CA HIS A 138 -10.98 -15.78 3.17
C HIS A 138 -11.61 -14.96 2.02
N ARG A 139 -12.43 -13.94 2.35
CA ARG A 139 -13.12 -13.06 1.41
C ARG A 139 -12.38 -11.74 1.18
N GLN A 140 -11.28 -11.50 1.90
CA GLN A 140 -10.51 -10.27 1.81
C GLN A 140 -9.27 -10.48 0.93
N ARG A 141 -8.92 -9.45 0.18
CA ARG A 141 -7.66 -9.36 -0.57
C ARG A 141 -6.81 -8.29 0.07
N ARG A 142 -5.62 -8.68 0.50
CA ARG A 142 -4.66 -7.81 1.18
C ARG A 142 -3.52 -7.50 0.24
N ILE A 143 -3.15 -6.23 0.12
CA ILE A 143 -1.96 -5.81 -0.60
C ILE A 143 -0.77 -6.00 0.35
N ARG A 144 0.19 -6.83 -0.06
CA ARG A 144 1.43 -7.06 0.68
C ARG A 144 2.55 -6.15 0.20
N SER A 145 2.64 -5.92 -1.10
CA SER A 145 3.60 -5.01 -1.70
C SER A 145 3.03 -4.38 -2.95
N LEU A 146 3.51 -3.17 -3.23
CA LEU A 146 3.24 -2.40 -4.44
C LEU A 146 4.58 -1.86 -4.93
N SER A 147 4.88 -2.03 -6.22
CA SER A 147 5.99 -1.33 -6.87
C SER A 147 5.53 -0.74 -8.20
N ILE A 148 6.19 0.33 -8.59
CA ILE A 148 6.06 0.95 -9.91
C ILE A 148 7.42 0.87 -10.57
N GLN A 149 7.45 0.36 -11.79
CA GLN A 149 8.69 0.05 -12.49
C GLN A 149 8.52 0.21 -14.00
N THR A 150 9.64 0.39 -14.70
CA THR A 150 9.65 0.53 -16.18
C THR A 150 10.02 -0.77 -16.89
N THR A 151 10.31 -1.82 -16.13
CA THR A 151 10.58 -3.18 -16.62
C THR A 151 9.33 -4.02 -16.38
N ASP A 152 8.93 -4.84 -17.35
CA ASP A 152 7.76 -5.72 -17.18
C ASP A 152 8.05 -6.72 -16.05
N PRO A 153 7.26 -6.74 -14.95
CA PRO A 153 7.46 -7.69 -13.85
C PRO A 153 7.31 -9.15 -14.26
N ALA A 154 6.72 -9.47 -15.42
CA ALA A 154 6.62 -10.83 -15.93
C ALA A 154 7.91 -11.33 -16.61
N GLU A 155 8.86 -10.44 -16.92
CA GLU A 155 10.14 -10.76 -17.55
C GLU A 155 11.30 -10.87 -16.54
N GLU A 156 11.06 -10.55 -15.26
CA GLU A 156 12.01 -10.70 -14.14
C GLU A 156 12.01 -12.14 -13.57
#